data_AF-A0A177LPC1-F1
#
_entry.id   AF-A0A177LPC1-F1
#
_cell.length_a   1.000
_cell.length_b   1.000
_cell.length_c   1.000
_cell.angle_alpha   90.00
_cell.angle_beta   90.00
_cell.angle_gamma   90.00
#
_symmetry.space_group_name_H-M   'P 1'
#
loop_
_entity.id
_entity.type
_entity.pdbx_description
1 polymer ?
#
loop_
_entity_poly.entity_id
_entity_poly.type
_entity_poly.pdbx_seq_one_letter_code
_entity_poly.pdbx_strand_id
1 'polypeptide(L)'
;MGYGGGKAVRPVERTKELISLKYEIKKEVQSETVSIDVPRNYQLENCDKYKYQEEVLIYINNDSLKKEHILNNYVLSINKRLQKIFPYDKNCYDSVVIQTQYFDKAMDSTINKRYSFPMIK
;
A
#
# COMPACT_ATOMS: atom_id res chain seq x y z
N MET A 1 -19.71 -24.58 24.09
CA MET A 1 -19.84 -23.52 23.07
C MET A 1 -18.56 -23.50 22.27
N GLY A 2 -18.57 -24.05 21.05
CA GLY A 2 -17.37 -24.15 20.21
C GLY A 2 -17.10 -22.79 19.56
N TYR A 3 -15.92 -22.23 19.78
CA TYR A 3 -15.44 -21.06 19.05
C TYR A 3 -15.42 -21.43 17.56
N GLY A 4 -16.30 -20.78 16.78
CA GLY A 4 -16.38 -20.96 15.35
C GLY A 4 -15.02 -20.69 14.72
N GLY A 5 -14.38 -21.75 14.22
CA GLY A 5 -13.19 -21.67 13.40
C GLY A 5 -13.53 -20.85 12.16
N GLY A 6 -13.24 -19.56 12.19
CA GLY A 6 -13.24 -18.73 11.00
C GLY A 6 -12.32 -19.40 10.00
N LYS A 7 -12.86 -19.83 8.85
CA LYS A 7 -12.04 -20.28 7.73
C LYS A 7 -10.98 -19.21 7.52
N ALA A 8 -9.70 -19.57 7.71
CA ALA A 8 -8.60 -18.67 7.43
C ALA A 8 -8.72 -18.24 5.97
N VAL A 9 -9.22 -17.02 5.75
CA VAL A 9 -9.44 -16.54 4.39
C VAL A 9 -8.07 -16.30 3.79
N ARG A 10 -7.80 -16.99 2.67
CA ARG A 10 -6.51 -16.90 2.02
C ARG A 10 -6.33 -15.49 1.45
N PRO A 11 -5.15 -14.87 1.61
CA PRO A 11 -4.81 -13.66 0.87
C PRO A 11 -4.93 -13.92 -0.63
N VAL A 12 -5.28 -12.88 -1.39
CA VAL A 12 -5.13 -12.93 -2.84
C VAL A 12 -3.64 -13.14 -3.14
N GLU A 13 -3.34 -14.10 -4.01
CA GLU A 13 -1.96 -14.38 -4.39
C GLU A 13 -1.37 -13.15 -5.08
N ARG A 14 -0.24 -12.65 -4.57
CA ARG A 14 0.37 -11.44 -5.12
C ARG A 14 0.86 -11.70 -6.53
N THR A 15 0.60 -10.77 -7.44
CA THR A 15 1.21 -10.83 -8.78
C THR A 15 2.73 -10.72 -8.65
N LYS A 16 3.45 -11.34 -9.59
CA LYS A 16 4.92 -11.23 -9.65
C LYS A 16 5.39 -9.77 -9.73
N GLU A 17 4.62 -8.93 -10.41
CA GLU A 17 4.88 -7.50 -10.55
C GLU A 17 4.81 -6.77 -9.21
N LEU A 18 3.82 -7.08 -8.36
CA LEU A 18 3.69 -6.45 -7.05
C LEU A 18 4.84 -6.87 -6.11
N ILE A 19 5.26 -8.13 -6.17
CA ILE A 19 6.41 -8.63 -5.43
C ILE A 19 7.70 -7.92 -5.89
N SER A 20 7.89 -7.77 -7.21
CA SER A 20 9.02 -7.05 -7.78
C SER A 20 9.02 -5.59 -7.36
N LEU A 21 7.89 -4.90 -7.49
CA LEU A 21 7.74 -3.49 -7.07
C LEU A 21 8.10 -3.31 -5.59
N LYS A 22 7.59 -4.18 -4.71
CA LYS A 22 7.94 -4.13 -3.28
C LYS A 22 9.46 -4.22 -3.09
N TYR A 23 10.13 -5.12 -3.79
CA TYR A 23 11.57 -5.32 -3.67
C TYR A 23 12.38 -4.16 -4.25
N GLU A 24 11.93 -3.58 -5.36
CA GLU A 24 12.50 -2.38 -5.97
C GLU A 24 12.39 -1.17 -5.02
N ILE A 25 11.21 -0.94 -4.42
CA ILE A 25 11.02 0.12 -3.42
C ILE A 25 11.97 -0.10 -2.24
N LYS A 26 12.06 -1.32 -1.68
CA LYS A 26 12.99 -1.64 -0.59
C LYS A 26 14.44 -1.25 -0.91
N LYS A 27 14.89 -1.52 -2.13
CA LYS A 27 16.23 -1.15 -2.60
C LYS A 27 16.40 0.37 -2.72
N GLU A 28 15.43 1.04 -3.35
CA GLU A 28 15.43 2.49 -3.54
C GLU A 28 15.46 3.25 -2.19
N VAL A 29 14.68 2.77 -1.22
CA VAL A 29 14.58 3.37 0.12
C VAL A 29 15.60 2.82 1.12
N GLN A 30 16.45 1.87 0.70
CA GLN A 30 17.43 1.20 1.57
C GLN A 30 16.82 0.72 2.89
N SER A 31 15.58 0.23 2.84
CA SER A 31 14.81 -0.16 4.02
C SER A 31 14.07 -1.46 3.79
N GLU A 32 14.18 -2.36 4.76
CA GLU A 32 13.43 -3.62 4.72
C GLU A 32 11.97 -3.46 5.16
N THR A 33 11.64 -2.32 5.76
CA THR A 33 10.33 -1.99 6.34
C THR A 33 9.38 -1.35 5.32
N VAL A 34 9.26 -2.03 4.18
CA VAL A 34 8.26 -1.72 3.14
C VAL A 34 7.22 -2.83 3.12
N SER A 35 5.95 -2.46 3.21
CA SER A 35 4.82 -3.37 3.01
C SER A 35 3.84 -2.78 1.99
N ILE A 36 3.25 -3.67 1.21
CA ILE A 36 2.13 -3.38 0.32
C ILE A 36 1.01 -4.30 0.81
N ASP A 37 -0.05 -3.70 1.32
CA ASP A 37 -1.25 -4.43 1.72
C ASP A 37 -2.07 -4.73 0.46
N VAL A 38 -2.50 -5.98 0.37
CA VAL A 38 -3.28 -6.48 -0.76
C VAL A 38 -4.56 -7.02 -0.18
N PRO A 39 -5.73 -6.64 -0.71
CA PRO A 39 -6.97 -7.11 -0.15
C PRO A 39 -7.04 -8.63 -0.20
N ARG A 40 -7.69 -9.17 0.81
CA ARG A 40 -7.93 -10.61 0.98
C ARG A 40 -9.16 -11.01 0.18
N ASN A 41 -9.33 -12.31 -0.08
CA ASN A 41 -10.46 -12.79 -0.90
C ASN A 41 -11.84 -12.34 -0.37
N TYR A 42 -12.05 -12.29 0.95
CA TYR A 42 -13.32 -11.82 1.51
C TYR A 42 -13.57 -10.32 1.29
N GLN A 43 -12.53 -9.51 1.16
CA GLN A 43 -12.65 -8.07 0.87
C GLN A 43 -13.12 -7.88 -0.56
N LEU A 44 -12.56 -8.66 -1.50
CA LEU A 44 -13.02 -8.68 -2.89
C LEU A 44 -14.46 -9.19 -3.03
N GLU A 45 -14.80 -10.30 -2.35
CA GLU A 45 -16.19 -10.81 -2.35
C GLU A 45 -17.18 -9.79 -1.75
N ASN A 46 -16.78 -9.08 -0.70
CA ASN A 46 -17.60 -8.03 -0.10
C ASN A 46 -17.71 -6.80 -0.99
N CYS A 47 -16.66 -6.44 -1.72
CA CYS A 47 -16.72 -5.43 -2.77
C CYS A 47 -17.78 -5.83 -3.81
N ASP A 48 -17.70 -7.03 -4.38
CA ASP A 48 -18.61 -7.45 -5.45
C ASP A 48 -20.07 -7.49 -4.96
N LYS A 49 -20.28 -7.93 -3.72
CA LYS A 49 -21.60 -8.12 -3.15
C LYS A 49 -22.24 -6.85 -2.58
N TYR A 50 -21.44 -5.97 -2.00
CA TYR A 50 -21.93 -4.81 -1.24
C TYR A 50 -21.39 -3.46 -1.73
N LYS A 51 -20.54 -3.46 -2.77
CA LYS A 51 -19.89 -2.27 -3.35
C LYS A 51 -19.04 -1.48 -2.36
N TYR A 52 -18.45 -2.15 -1.39
CA TYR A 52 -17.41 -1.54 -0.56
C TYR A 52 -16.13 -1.39 -1.37
N GLN A 53 -15.62 -0.16 -1.43
CA GLN A 53 -14.37 0.15 -2.11
C GLN A 53 -13.20 -0.07 -1.14
N GLU A 54 -12.14 -0.69 -1.64
CA GLU A 54 -10.91 -0.99 -0.91
C GLU A 54 -9.79 -0.05 -1.36
N GLU A 55 -8.98 0.38 -0.40
CA GLU A 55 -7.78 1.17 -0.67
C GLU A 55 -6.58 0.22 -0.88
N VAL A 56 -5.69 0.55 -1.81
CA VAL A 56 -4.36 -0.11 -1.86
C VAL A 56 -3.43 0.63 -0.90
N LEU A 57 -3.09 0.00 0.23
CA LEU A 57 -2.22 0.62 1.24
C LEU A 57 -0.75 0.21 1.07
N ILE A 58 0.13 1.19 1.19
CA ILE A 58 1.58 0.97 1.18
C ILE A 58 2.18 1.70 2.35
N TYR A 59 3.06 1.00 3.06
CA TYR A 59 3.80 1.57 4.15
C TYR A 59 5.30 1.53 3.83
N ILE A 60 5.95 2.69 3.94
CA ILE A 60 7.38 2.87 3.68
C ILE A 60 7.99 3.58 4.89
N ASN A 61 8.82 2.89 5.64
CA ASN A 61 9.60 3.52 6.70
C ASN A 61 11.03 3.76 6.23
N ASN A 62 11.43 5.03 6.11
CA ASN A 62 12.76 5.41 5.63
C ASN A 62 13.18 6.83 6.04
N ASP A 63 14.31 6.94 6.72
CA ASP A 63 14.94 8.20 7.13
C ASP A 63 15.44 9.08 5.98
N SER A 64 15.74 8.54 4.80
CA SER A 64 16.20 9.33 3.65
C SER A 64 15.06 10.13 2.98
N LEU A 65 13.80 9.83 3.31
CA LEU A 65 12.62 10.54 2.84
C LEU A 65 12.24 11.79 3.67
N LYS A 66 13.11 12.24 4.58
CA LYS A 66 12.91 13.47 5.39
C LYS A 66 12.71 14.73 4.56
N LYS A 67 13.27 14.78 3.35
CA LYS A 67 13.18 15.94 2.45
C LYS A 67 11.86 15.90 1.69
N GLU A 68 10.95 16.81 2.06
CA GLU A 68 9.57 16.84 1.55
C GLU A 68 9.44 16.84 0.02
N HIS A 69 10.24 17.64 -0.69
CA HIS A 69 10.19 17.69 -2.16
C HIS A 69 10.62 16.36 -2.81
N ILE A 70 11.63 15.69 -2.25
CA ILE A 70 12.10 14.37 -2.73
C ILE A 70 11.03 13.32 -2.46
N LEU A 71 10.46 13.35 -1.25
CA LEU A 71 9.38 12.44 -0.85
C LEU A 71 8.15 12.59 -1.75
N ASN A 72 7.70 13.81 -2.03
CA ASN A 72 6.55 14.06 -2.89
C ASN A 72 6.77 13.49 -4.31
N ASN A 73 7.94 13.76 -4.91
CA ASN A 73 8.29 13.21 -6.23
C ASN A 73 8.37 11.69 -6.22
N TYR A 74 8.91 11.11 -5.15
CA TYR A 74 9.05 9.67 -5.00
C TYR A 74 7.70 8.97 -4.87
N VAL A 75 6.82 9.50 -4.02
CA VAL A 75 5.45 9.02 -3.83
C VAL A 75 4.66 9.05 -5.15
N LEU A 76 4.79 10.12 -5.93
CA LEU A 76 4.16 10.22 -7.25
C LEU A 76 4.67 9.15 -8.22
N SER A 77 5.97 8.83 -8.20
CA SER A 77 6.56 7.75 -8.99
C SER A 77 6.02 6.38 -8.59
N ILE A 78 5.94 6.11 -7.28
CA ILE A 78 5.37 4.87 -6.74
C ILE A 78 3.90 4.73 -7.15
N ASN A 79 3.09 5.78 -6.99
CA ASN A 79 1.69 5.77 -7.39
C ASN A 79 1.53 5.38 -8.87
N LYS A 80 2.31 5.98 -9.78
CA LYS A 80 2.29 5.62 -11.20
C LYS A 80 2.64 4.15 -11.47
N ARG A 81 3.57 3.57 -10.70
CA ARG A 81 3.95 2.15 -10.85
C ARG A 81 2.86 1.23 -10.35
N LEU A 82 2.20 1.57 -9.25
CA LEU A 82 1.10 0.78 -8.70
C LEU A 82 -0.11 0.77 -9.62
N GLN A 83 -0.49 1.93 -10.16
CA GLN A 83 -1.61 2.02 -11.10
C GLN A 83 -1.41 1.19 -12.38
N LYS A 84 -0.16 0.81 -12.72
CA LYS A 84 0.13 -0.13 -13.81
C LYS A 84 -0.05 -1.60 -13.42
N ILE A 85 0.14 -1.92 -12.14
CA ILE A 85 0.15 -3.29 -11.61
C ILE A 85 -1.24 -3.71 -11.14
N PHE A 86 -1.96 -2.78 -10.52
CA PHE A 86 -3.35 -3.01 -10.17
C PHE A 86 -4.17 -2.87 -11.44
N PRO A 87 -4.74 -3.96 -11.99
CA PRO A 87 -5.75 -3.80 -13.03
C PRO A 87 -6.86 -2.95 -12.40
N TYR A 88 -7.18 -1.84 -13.05
CA TYR A 88 -8.29 -1.00 -12.62
C TYR A 88 -9.55 -1.85 -12.57
N ASP A 89 -9.93 -2.26 -11.36
CA ASP A 89 -11.26 -2.80 -11.08
C ASP A 89 -12.05 -1.71 -10.41
N LYS A 90 -12.82 -0.99 -11.24
CA LYS A 90 -13.68 0.12 -10.85
C LYS A 90 -14.63 -0.22 -9.70
N ASN A 91 -14.92 -1.50 -9.50
CA ASN A 91 -15.87 -1.94 -8.50
C ASN A 91 -15.21 -2.10 -7.12
N CYS A 92 -13.92 -2.46 -7.07
CA CYS A 92 -13.24 -2.79 -5.82
C CYS A 92 -12.15 -1.84 -5.38
N TYR A 93 -11.53 -1.08 -6.28
CA TYR A 93 -10.49 -0.13 -5.89
C TYR A 93 -10.83 1.28 -6.33
N ASP A 94 -10.82 2.22 -5.40
CA ASP A 94 -11.07 3.64 -5.67
C ASP A 94 -9.82 4.51 -5.55
N SER A 95 -8.83 4.06 -4.76
CA SER A 95 -7.66 4.85 -4.42
C SER A 95 -6.43 4.02 -4.04
N VAL A 96 -5.27 4.65 -4.20
CA VAL A 96 -3.97 4.21 -3.71
C VAL A 96 -3.57 5.10 -2.55
N VAL A 97 -3.29 4.50 -1.41
CA VAL A 97 -2.84 5.19 -0.21
C VAL A 97 -1.40 4.81 0.11
N ILE A 98 -0.52 5.81 0.09
CA ILE A 98 0.90 5.65 0.43
C ILE A 98 1.14 6.35 1.76
N GLN A 99 1.50 5.56 2.77
CA GLN A 99 1.92 6.02 4.09
C GLN A 99 3.44 5.93 4.17
N THR A 100 4.06 7.03 4.55
CA THR A 100 5.51 7.09 4.79
C THR A 100 5.77 7.48 6.23
N GLN A 101 6.71 6.79 6.85
CA GLN A 101 7.15 7.04 8.21
C GLN A 101 8.66 7.29 8.23
N TYR A 102 9.12 8.17 9.11
CA TYR A 102 10.54 8.28 9.45
C TYR A 102 10.71 8.72 10.91
N PHE A 103 11.89 8.47 11.47
CA PHE A 103 12.20 8.94 12.82
C PHE A 103 13.01 10.24 12.76
N ASP A 104 12.48 11.30 13.35
CA ASP A 104 13.18 12.57 13.49
C ASP A 104 13.95 12.58 14.81
N LYS A 105 15.28 12.51 14.71
CA LYS A 105 16.17 12.52 15.87
C LYS A 105 16.21 13.87 16.59
N ALA A 106 15.96 14.98 15.89
CA ALA A 106 15.97 16.31 16.50
C ALA A 106 14.70 16.54 17.33
N MET A 107 13.57 15.93 16.92
CA MET A 107 12.29 16.01 17.62
C MET A 107 12.01 14.82 18.56
N ASP A 108 12.91 13.82 18.57
CA ASP A 108 12.71 12.54 19.26
C ASP A 108 11.34 11.91 18.98
N SER A 109 10.91 11.95 17.72
CA SER A 109 9.53 11.61 17.34
C SER A 109 9.44 10.95 15.98
N THR A 110 8.39 10.15 15.82
CA THR A 110 8.05 9.51 14.56
C THR A 110 7.15 10.43 13.74
N ILE A 111 7.60 10.80 12.55
CA ILE A 111 6.82 11.60 11.61
C ILE A 111 6.14 10.68 10.61
N ASN A 112 4.83 10.84 10.47
CA ASN A 112 3.99 10.10 9.54
C ASN A 112 3.41 11.04 8.48
N LYS A 113 3.46 10.64 7.22
CA LYS A 113 2.77 11.31 6.12
C LYS A 113 1.91 10.32 5.35
N ARG A 114 0.67 10.71 5.03
CA ARG A 114 -0.28 9.92 4.23
C ARG A 114 -0.57 10.67 2.94
N TYR A 115 -0.46 9.97 1.83
CA TYR A 115 -0.82 10.44 0.49
C TYR A 115 -1.93 9.55 -0.04
N SER A 116 -3.00 10.15 -0.55
CA SER A 116 -4.10 9.42 -1.21
C SER A 116 -4.22 9.89 -2.64
N PHE A 117 -4.26 8.92 -3.56
CA PHE A 117 -4.41 9.15 -4.99
C PHE A 117 -5.63 8.40 -5.48
N PRO A 118 -6.54 9.06 -6.22
CA PRO A 118 -7.62 8.34 -6.88
C PRO A 118 -7.02 7.38 -7.92
N MET A 119 -7.64 6.21 -8.09
CA MET A 119 -7.35 5.32 -9.22
C MET A 119 -7.70 6.04 -10.53
N ILE A 120 -6.74 6.09 -11.46
CA ILE A 120 -6.93 6.75 -12.76
C ILE A 120 -7.59 5.75 -13.72
N LYS A 121 -8.55 6.24 -14.50
CA LYS A 121 -9.29 5.48 -15.53
C LYS A 121 -8.49 5.30 -16.81
#